data_AF-A0A4R8JZ01-F1
#
_entry.id   AF-A0A4R8JZ01-F1
#
_cell.length_a   1.000
_cell.length_b   1.000
_cell.length_c   1.000
_cell.angle_alpha   90.00
_cell.angle_beta   90.00
_cell.angle_gamma   90.00
#
_symmetry.space_group_name_H-M   'P 1'
#
loop_
_entity.id
_entity.type
_entity.pdbx_description
1 polymer ?
#
loop_
_entity_poly.entity_id
_entity_poly.type
_entity_poly.pdbx_seq_one_letter_code
_entity_poly.pdbx_strand_id
1 'polypeptide(L)'
;MAVTGYTQQAYAQFVQQGGTFTFQVEAEDIDEVNGDKFEQYPSISPYLQSGFELPPSSVVIDDPKAYAQAMLHGVMWTRLIVYVYSRGGKIVYHKIGPGSYQAVATI
;
A
#
# COMPACT_ATOMS: atom_id res chain seq x y z
N MET A 1 0.00 -12.00 5.80
CA MET A 1 -0.92 -11.33 6.76
C MET A 1 -0.88 -9.88 6.37
N ALA A 2 -1.98 -9.24 5.98
CA ALA A 2 -1.86 -8.18 4.98
C ALA A 2 -1.42 -6.79 5.49
N VAL A 3 -1.81 -6.39 6.71
CA VAL A 3 -1.55 -5.04 7.26
C VAL A 3 -1.62 -5.11 8.78
N THR A 4 -0.70 -4.46 9.51
CA THR A 4 -0.67 -4.41 10.99
C THR A 4 -0.39 -3.00 11.51
N GLY A 5 -0.22 -2.81 12.82
CA GLY A 5 0.18 -1.52 13.39
C GLY A 5 -0.86 -0.40 13.29
N TYR A 6 -2.13 -0.72 13.08
CA TYR A 6 -3.25 0.23 12.98
C TYR A 6 -4.41 -0.15 13.91
N THR A 7 -5.35 0.78 14.14
CA THR A 7 -6.60 0.49 14.87
C THR A 7 -7.77 0.41 13.90
N GLN A 8 -8.75 -0.46 14.20
CA GLN A 8 -9.95 -0.59 13.36
C GLN A 8 -10.73 0.72 13.24
N GLN A 9 -10.69 1.56 14.29
CA GLN A 9 -11.29 2.89 14.27
C GLN A 9 -10.58 3.83 13.29
N ALA A 10 -9.24 3.84 13.26
CA ALA A 10 -8.48 4.65 12.32
C ALA A 10 -8.73 4.22 10.86
N TYR A 11 -8.79 2.92 10.60
CA TYR A 11 -9.13 2.41 9.27
C TYR A 11 -10.56 2.80 8.86
N ALA A 12 -11.54 2.65 9.75
CA ALA A 12 -12.92 3.03 9.48
C ALA A 12 -13.06 4.54 9.22
N GLN A 13 -12.38 5.38 10.00
CA GLN A 13 -12.36 6.83 9.80
C GLN A 13 -11.75 7.20 8.44
N PHE A 14 -10.61 6.60 8.08
CA PHE A 14 -9.98 6.83 6.78
C PHE A 14 -10.88 6.45 5.61
N VAL A 15 -11.53 5.28 5.67
CA VAL A 15 -12.44 4.82 4.60
C VAL A 15 -13.69 5.72 4.49
N GLN A 16 -14.17 6.29 5.60
CA GLN A 16 -15.35 7.14 5.61
C GLN A 16 -15.06 8.60 5.25
N GLN A 17 -13.94 9.15 5.73
CA GLN A 17 -13.65 10.58 5.75
C GLN A 17 -12.43 10.97 4.90
N GLY A 18 -11.63 10.01 4.43
CA GLY A 18 -10.35 10.26 3.76
C GLY A 18 -9.25 10.67 4.74
N GLY A 19 -8.28 11.45 4.28
CA GLY A 19 -7.19 11.97 5.12
C GLY A 19 -5.97 11.05 5.09
N THR A 20 -5.44 10.68 6.26
CA THR A 20 -4.21 9.89 6.37
C THR A 20 -4.41 8.63 7.21
N PHE A 21 -3.88 7.51 6.74
CA PHE A 21 -3.90 6.23 7.42
C PHE A 21 -2.51 5.61 7.47
N THR A 22 -2.00 5.43 8.68
CA THR A 22 -0.69 4.84 8.94
C THR A 22 -0.84 3.40 9.40
N PHE A 23 -0.01 2.53 8.83
CA PHE A 23 -0.01 1.09 9.13
C PHE A 23 1.37 0.49 8.86
N GLN A 24 1.55 -0.77 9.21
CA GLN A 24 2.73 -1.56 8.94
C GLN A 24 2.41 -2.66 7.93
N VAL A 25 3.39 -2.96 7.08
CA VAL A 25 3.29 -3.95 6.00
C VAL A 25 4.64 -4.64 5.80
N GLU A 26 4.60 -5.89 5.38
CA GLU A 26 5.79 -6.69 5.08
C GLU A 26 6.19 -6.58 3.61
N ALA A 27 7.47 -6.80 3.28
CA ALA A 27 7.96 -6.74 1.91
C ALA A 27 7.19 -7.68 0.96
N GLU A 28 6.82 -8.87 1.45
CA GLU A 28 6.05 -9.87 0.71
C GLU A 28 4.62 -9.41 0.38
N ASP A 29 4.03 -8.54 1.19
CA ASP A 29 2.74 -7.95 0.85
C ASP A 29 2.91 -6.82 -0.18
N ILE A 30 4.02 -6.06 -0.14
CA ILE A 30 4.32 -4.99 -1.11
C ILE A 30 4.60 -5.58 -2.51
N ASP A 31 5.42 -6.64 -2.59
CA ASP A 31 5.70 -7.38 -3.83
C ASP A 31 5.78 -8.88 -3.51
N GLU A 32 4.67 -9.58 -3.73
CA GLU A 32 4.55 -11.02 -3.47
C GLU A 32 5.51 -11.86 -4.34
N VAL A 33 5.86 -11.37 -5.53
CA VAL A 33 6.67 -12.13 -6.50
C VAL A 33 8.15 -12.00 -6.17
N ASN A 34 8.59 -10.82 -5.76
CA ASN A 34 10.00 -10.49 -5.62
C ASN A 34 10.43 -10.21 -4.18
N GLY A 35 9.52 -10.18 -3.20
CA GLY A 35 9.81 -9.86 -1.82
C GLY A 35 10.45 -8.47 -1.70
N ASP A 36 11.59 -8.37 -1.01
CA ASP A 36 12.32 -7.12 -0.76
C ASP A 36 13.22 -6.67 -1.93
N LYS A 37 13.23 -7.35 -3.07
CA LYS A 37 14.13 -6.99 -4.19
C LYS A 37 13.91 -5.58 -4.75
N PHE A 38 12.71 -5.01 -4.57
CA PHE A 38 12.44 -3.62 -4.96
C PHE A 38 13.35 -2.61 -4.24
N GLU A 39 13.93 -2.97 -3.09
CA GLU A 39 14.90 -2.14 -2.38
C GLU A 39 16.16 -1.83 -3.21
N GLN A 40 16.47 -2.67 -4.19
CA GLN A 40 17.64 -2.54 -5.06
C GLN A 40 17.35 -1.65 -6.28
N TYR A 41 16.10 -1.24 -6.51
CA TYR A 41 15.78 -0.38 -7.63
C TYR A 41 16.43 1.00 -7.45
N PRO A 42 17.13 1.54 -8.47
CA PRO A 42 17.80 2.84 -8.36
C PRO A 42 16.86 3.99 -7.97
N SER A 43 15.57 3.86 -8.29
CA SER A 43 14.51 4.81 -7.93
C SER A 43 14.00 4.69 -6.50
N ILE A 44 14.30 3.59 -5.78
CA ILE A 44 13.79 3.29 -4.43
C ILE A 44 14.90 3.27 -3.40
N SER A 45 16.04 2.64 -3.73
CA SER A 45 17.20 2.49 -2.85
C SER A 45 17.60 3.77 -2.09
N PRO A 46 17.72 4.96 -2.74
CA PRO A 46 18.09 6.18 -2.04
C PRO A 46 16.99 6.71 -1.09
N TYR A 47 15.76 6.22 -1.19
CA TYR A 47 14.60 6.72 -0.47
C TYR A 47 13.98 5.71 0.51
N LEU A 48 14.64 4.58 0.76
CA LEU A 48 14.14 3.54 1.67
C LEU A 48 13.77 4.07 3.06
N GLN A 49 14.53 5.04 3.58
CA GLN A 49 14.27 5.65 4.89
C GLN A 49 13.47 6.95 4.82
N SER A 50 13.55 7.70 3.71
CA SER A 50 12.88 9.00 3.55
C SER A 50 11.48 8.91 2.96
N GLY A 51 11.10 7.73 2.44
CA GLY A 51 9.80 7.48 1.84
C GLY A 51 9.92 7.24 0.34
N PHE A 52 9.40 6.10 -0.12
CA PHE A 52 9.23 5.80 -1.55
C PHE A 52 7.80 5.39 -1.86
N GLU A 53 7.44 5.46 -3.14
CA GLU A 53 6.13 5.03 -3.64
C GLU A 53 6.33 3.87 -4.60
N LEU A 54 5.44 2.88 -4.51
CA LEU A 54 5.30 1.79 -5.47
C LEU A 54 3.84 1.82 -5.93
N PRO A 55 3.52 2.61 -6.97
CA PRO A 55 2.17 2.65 -7.49
C PRO A 55 1.85 1.30 -8.16
N PRO A 56 0.64 0.76 -7.98
CA PRO A 56 0.23 -0.44 -8.70
C PRO A 56 0.18 -0.14 -10.21
N SER A 57 0.31 -1.18 -11.03
CA SER A 57 0.14 -1.02 -12.47
C SER A 57 -1.24 -0.44 -12.80
N SER A 58 -1.29 0.52 -13.73
CA SER A 58 -2.52 1.23 -14.13
C SER A 58 -3.67 0.31 -14.52
N VAL A 59 -3.34 -0.89 -15.02
CA VAL A 59 -4.30 -1.94 -15.43
C VAL A 59 -5.28 -2.32 -14.31
N VAL A 60 -4.87 -2.30 -13.04
CA VAL A 60 -5.76 -2.69 -11.93
C VAL A 60 -6.68 -1.54 -11.49
N ILE A 61 -6.23 -0.29 -11.66
CA ILE A 61 -6.99 0.90 -11.23
C ILE A 61 -7.97 1.34 -12.33
N ASP A 62 -7.56 1.26 -13.60
CA ASP A 62 -8.31 1.79 -14.73
C ASP A 62 -9.31 0.78 -15.33
N ASP A 63 -9.20 -0.51 -14.99
CA ASP A 63 -10.19 -1.53 -15.37
C ASP A 63 -11.25 -1.73 -14.27
N PRO A 64 -12.52 -1.33 -14.51
CA PRO A 64 -13.60 -1.50 -13.53
C PRO A 64 -13.82 -2.94 -13.08
N LYS A 65 -13.54 -3.93 -13.94
CA LYS A 65 -13.66 -5.35 -13.58
C LYS A 65 -12.53 -5.77 -12.66
N ALA A 66 -11.30 -5.38 -12.96
CA ALA A 66 -10.14 -5.67 -12.11
C ALA A 66 -10.31 -5.00 -10.73
N TYR A 67 -10.75 -3.74 -10.71
CA TYR A 67 -11.12 -3.01 -9.49
C TYR A 67 -12.16 -3.77 -8.66
N ALA A 68 -13.27 -4.19 -9.27
CA ALA A 68 -14.33 -4.91 -8.57
C ALA A 68 -13.85 -6.26 -8.01
N GLN A 69 -13.05 -7.00 -8.79
CA GLN A 69 -12.46 -8.27 -8.36
C GLN A 69 -11.53 -8.07 -7.15
N ALA A 70 -10.68 -7.04 -7.18
CA ALA A 70 -9.80 -6.69 -6.07
C ALA A 70 -10.58 -6.25 -4.82
N MET A 71 -11.65 -5.48 -4.97
CA MET A 71 -12.49 -5.04 -3.84
C MET A 71 -13.26 -6.20 -3.20
N LEU A 72 -13.75 -7.16 -4.01
CA LEU A 72 -14.53 -8.30 -3.51
C LEU A 72 -13.63 -9.39 -2.93
N HIS A 73 -12.56 -9.78 -3.65
CA HIS A 73 -11.78 -10.97 -3.35
C HIS A 73 -10.38 -10.67 -2.79
N GLY A 74 -9.89 -9.44 -2.94
CA GLY A 74 -8.59 -9.04 -2.43
C GLY A 74 -8.54 -9.10 -0.90
N VAL A 75 -7.35 -9.36 -0.36
CA VAL A 75 -7.08 -9.18 1.06
C VAL A 75 -7.10 -7.70 1.42
N MET A 76 -7.09 -7.37 2.72
CA MET A 76 -7.16 -5.99 3.19
C MET A 76 -6.15 -5.07 2.47
N TRP A 77 -4.91 -5.54 2.29
CA TRP A 77 -3.87 -4.78 1.61
C TRP A 77 -4.23 -4.44 0.16
N THR A 78 -4.64 -5.44 -0.62
CA THR A 78 -5.10 -5.26 -2.00
C THR A 78 -6.25 -4.27 -2.09
N ARG A 79 -7.23 -4.37 -1.18
CA ARG A 79 -8.37 -3.45 -1.12
C ARG A 79 -7.93 -2.02 -0.81
N LEU A 80 -6.98 -1.86 0.12
CA LEU A 80 -6.47 -0.55 0.51
C LEU A 80 -5.71 0.11 -0.64
N ILE A 81 -4.82 -0.61 -1.32
CA ILE A 81 -4.11 -0.10 -2.51
C ILE A 81 -5.14 0.41 -3.53
N VAL A 82 -6.07 -0.45 -3.94
CA VAL A 82 -7.03 -0.12 -4.99
C VAL A 82 -7.94 1.04 -4.57
N TYR A 83 -8.38 1.09 -3.31
CA TYR A 83 -9.17 2.18 -2.77
C TYR A 83 -8.42 3.52 -2.76
N VAL A 84 -7.14 3.52 -2.35
CA VAL A 84 -6.33 4.74 -2.27
C VAL A 84 -6.05 5.31 -3.66
N TYR A 85 -5.51 4.49 -4.55
CA TYR A 85 -5.10 4.96 -5.87
C TYR A 85 -6.29 5.26 -6.80
N SER A 86 -7.42 4.56 -6.68
CA SER A 86 -8.64 4.90 -7.44
C SER A 86 -9.23 6.27 -7.10
N ARG A 87 -8.87 6.82 -5.94
CA ARG A 87 -9.27 8.17 -5.50
C ARG A 87 -8.21 9.24 -5.78
N GLY A 88 -7.16 8.91 -6.53
CA GLY A 88 -6.03 9.81 -6.77
C GLY A 88 -5.11 9.99 -5.56
N GLY A 89 -5.26 9.13 -4.55
CA GLY A 89 -4.39 9.07 -3.39
C GLY A 89 -3.06 8.38 -3.69
N LYS A 90 -2.24 8.23 -2.65
CA LYS A 90 -0.94 7.56 -2.74
C LYS A 90 -0.57 6.84 -1.45
N ILE A 91 0.38 5.90 -1.54
CA ILE A 91 0.92 5.18 -0.38
C ILE A 91 2.45 5.35 -0.36
N VAL A 92 2.97 5.95 0.72
CA VAL A 92 4.41 6.14 0.91
C VAL A 92 4.93 5.16 1.94
N TYR A 93 5.97 4.40 1.59
CA TYR A 93 6.59 3.38 2.42
C TYR A 93 7.93 3.87 2.99
N HIS A 94 8.14 3.62 4.28
CA HIS A 94 9.39 3.86 4.98
C HIS A 94 9.86 2.55 5.61
N LYS A 95 11.08 2.14 5.29
CA LYS A 95 11.68 0.93 5.87
C LYS A 95 11.97 1.18 7.35
N ILE A 96 11.40 0.34 8.22
CA ILE A 96 11.58 0.41 9.68
C ILE A 96 12.37 -0.78 10.24
N GLY A 97 12.61 -1.80 9.41
CA GLY A 97 13.42 -2.97 9.75
C GLY A 97 13.60 -3.88 8.52
N PRO A 98 14.36 -4.98 8.66
CA PRO A 98 14.47 -5.98 7.59
C PRO A 98 13.08 -6.51 7.20
N GLY A 99 12.69 -6.33 5.94
CA GLY A 99 11.39 -6.79 5.43
C GLY A 99 10.16 -6.06 6.01
N SER A 100 10.33 -5.04 6.87
CA SER A 100 9.22 -4.35 7.54
C SER A 100 9.16 -2.88 7.20
N TYR A 101 7.96 -2.41 6.87
CA TYR A 101 7.72 -1.05 6.40
C TYR A 101 6.59 -0.39 7.18
N GLN A 102 6.77 0.89 7.51
CA GLN A 102 5.67 1.78 7.85
C GLN A 102 5.15 2.42 6.57
N ALA A 103 3.87 2.25 6.32
CA ALA A 103 3.19 2.81 5.17
C ALA A 103 2.22 3.91 5.62
N VAL A 104 2.15 4.96 4.81
CA VAL A 104 1.24 6.09 5.01
C VAL A 104 0.41 6.25 3.75
N ALA A 105 -0.88 5.90 3.85
CA ALA A 105 -1.85 6.13 2.80
C ALA A 105 -2.48 7.52 2.95
N THR A 106 -2.68 8.22 1.83
CA THR A 106 -3.33 9.53 1.79
C THR A 106 -4.34 9.59 0.64
N ILE A 107 -5.52 10.14 0.92
CA ILE A 107 -6.61 10.41 -0.05
C ILE A 107 -7.15 11.81 0.20
#